data_AF-A0AAW0JM60-F1
#
_entry.id   AF-A0AAW0JM60-F1
#
_cell.length_a   1.000
_cell.length_b   1.000
_cell.length_c   1.000
_cell.angle_alpha   90.00
_cell.angle_beta   90.00
_cell.angle_gamma   90.00
#
_symmetry.space_group_name_H-M   'P 1'
#
loop_
_entity.id
_entity.type
_entity.pdbx_description
1 polymer ?
#
loop_
_entity_poly.entity_id
_entity_poly.type
_entity_poly.pdbx_seq_one_letter_code
_entity_poly.pdbx_strand_id
1 'polypeptide(L)'
;ATMAEFSQKQRKQRGDEGLGSVVDFLLANARLVLGVGGAAVLGIATLAVKRLIDRATSPRDEDDTKGDGWKELNLLRATSHQQPQPPPAALSQPISLVSPSPSVPVEPTPAHSQTTSMPQPSSLAPLCLTFQEKLLAFERNHVTIPEAHVALVKQLAGDIALELQAYLRNKFPELPFGALVPGGPLYDGLQAGAAERVRLLAPLELEPGLWSLVPGMDTVAREPRCWAVRRTQLEFHPRGRSPWDRFLVGGYLSSRVLLELLRKALAASVNWPAIGSLLGCLIRPNVASEELLLDVQHECLEFTLAVLMVVPGASTDDRLLLAWPLEGLAANLWLQDLYPVEAACLRALDDQDAGARRRLLLLLCGVCRGHPALVRLGWSHLTQVVLHLGKEEVAWTEEALGDRFLQALEFLVGSLEQANLPCHFNPGVNLLDSFREEEIDDIGYVLYSGLQVPESLL
;
A
#
# COMPACT_ATOMS: atom_id res chain seq x y z
N ALA A 1 -10.11 -66.19 -51.04
CA ALA A 1 -10.81 -64.96 -50.64
C ALA A 1 -9.73 -63.94 -50.27
N THR A 2 -9.22 -63.15 -51.23
CA THR A 2 -9.64 -61.76 -51.54
C THR A 2 -9.29 -60.82 -50.37
N MET A 3 -8.24 -59.99 -50.41
CA MET A 3 -7.95 -58.87 -51.31
C MET A 3 -9.11 -57.86 -51.38
N ALA A 4 -9.36 -57.14 -50.28
CA ALA A 4 -10.01 -55.82 -50.25
C ALA A 4 -10.09 -55.30 -48.80
N GLU A 5 -9.02 -54.71 -48.25
CA GLU A 5 -9.16 -53.78 -47.11
C GLU A 5 -7.93 -52.87 -46.88
N PHE A 6 -7.02 -52.75 -47.86
CA PHE A 6 -5.79 -51.97 -47.73
C PHE A 6 -5.86 -50.55 -48.35
N SER A 7 -7.04 -49.99 -48.64
CA SER A 7 -7.14 -48.74 -49.42
C SER A 7 -8.15 -47.69 -48.94
N GLN A 8 -8.80 -47.84 -47.79
CA GLN A 8 -9.75 -46.82 -47.29
C GLN A 8 -9.68 -46.61 -45.78
N LYS A 9 -8.63 -45.90 -45.34
CA LYS A 9 -8.70 -44.85 -44.30
C LYS A 9 -7.35 -44.16 -44.02
N GLN A 10 -6.38 -44.37 -44.91
CA GLN A 10 -5.20 -43.51 -45.15
C GLN A 10 -5.57 -42.08 -45.64
N ARG A 11 -6.77 -41.57 -45.32
CA ARG A 11 -7.31 -40.28 -45.77
C ARG A 11 -7.82 -39.37 -44.64
N LYS A 12 -7.58 -39.72 -43.36
CA LYS A 12 -7.97 -38.89 -42.21
C LYS A 12 -6.80 -38.53 -41.27
N GLN A 13 -5.57 -38.74 -41.72
CA GLN A 13 -4.35 -38.53 -40.93
C GLN A 13 -3.30 -37.77 -41.75
N ARG A 14 -3.73 -36.67 -42.40
CA ARG A 14 -2.84 -35.83 -43.23
C ARG A 14 -3.16 -34.33 -43.14
N GLY A 15 -3.87 -33.93 -42.07
CA GLY A 15 -4.29 -32.54 -41.84
C GLY A 15 -3.55 -31.83 -40.71
N ASP A 16 -2.82 -32.56 -39.86
CA ASP A 16 -2.30 -32.00 -38.58
C ASP A 16 -0.76 -32.02 -38.46
N GLU A 17 -0.07 -32.79 -39.32
CA GLU A 17 1.41 -32.84 -39.32
C GLU A 17 2.06 -31.63 -40.03
N GLY A 18 1.28 -30.82 -40.76
CA GLY A 18 1.80 -29.67 -41.52
C GLY A 18 1.92 -28.39 -40.69
N LEU A 19 1.08 -28.20 -39.67
CA LEU A 19 1.10 -27.00 -38.84
C LEU A 19 2.19 -27.09 -37.76
N GLY A 20 2.37 -28.26 -37.16
CA GLY A 20 3.44 -28.50 -36.19
C GLY A 20 4.84 -28.26 -36.76
N SER A 21 5.12 -28.75 -37.98
CA SER A 21 6.45 -28.59 -38.57
C SER A 21 6.76 -27.16 -39.03
N VAL A 22 5.74 -26.38 -39.39
CA VAL A 22 5.90 -24.95 -39.74
C VAL A 22 6.12 -24.11 -38.48
N VAL A 23 5.45 -24.44 -37.38
CA VAL A 23 5.64 -23.78 -36.08
C VAL A 23 7.03 -24.09 -35.52
N ASP A 24 7.49 -25.34 -35.60
CA ASP A 24 8.84 -25.73 -35.19
C ASP A 24 9.92 -25.09 -36.08
N PHE A 25 9.67 -24.92 -37.37
CA PHE A 25 10.58 -24.22 -38.28
C PHE A 25 10.64 -22.71 -38.01
N LEU A 26 9.52 -22.08 -37.64
CA LEU A 26 9.48 -20.67 -37.25
C LEU A 26 10.15 -20.44 -35.89
N LEU A 27 9.97 -21.33 -34.92
CA LEU A 27 10.62 -21.28 -33.61
C LEU A 27 12.14 -21.53 -33.70
N ALA A 28 12.57 -22.47 -34.55
CA ALA A 28 13.99 -22.73 -34.78
C ALA A 28 14.69 -21.55 -35.45
N ASN A 29 14.05 -20.90 -36.43
CA ASN A 29 14.60 -19.70 -37.07
C ASN A 29 14.52 -18.45 -36.16
N ALA A 30 13.51 -18.34 -35.30
CA ALA A 30 13.43 -17.27 -34.30
C ALA A 30 14.54 -17.40 -33.24
N ARG A 31 14.90 -18.61 -32.82
CA ARG A 31 16.07 -18.83 -31.93
C ARG A 31 17.40 -18.44 -32.57
N LEU A 32 17.53 -18.61 -33.88
CA LEU A 32 18.74 -18.28 -34.64
C LEU A 32 18.92 -16.76 -34.83
N VAL A 33 17.83 -15.99 -34.88
CA VAL A 33 17.83 -14.55 -35.19
C VAL A 33 17.60 -13.66 -33.97
N LEU A 34 16.92 -14.13 -32.91
CA LEU A 34 16.53 -13.33 -31.73
C LEU A 34 17.08 -13.84 -30.38
N GLY A 35 17.86 -14.91 -30.37
CA GLY A 35 18.39 -15.51 -29.14
C GLY A 35 17.30 -16.13 -28.25
N VAL A 36 17.73 -16.71 -27.12
CA VAL A 36 16.87 -17.50 -26.21
C VAL A 36 15.74 -16.65 -25.59
N GLY A 37 15.95 -15.34 -25.42
CA GLY A 37 14.94 -14.42 -24.89
C GLY A 37 13.81 -14.09 -25.87
N GLY A 38 14.08 -13.95 -27.17
CA GLY A 38 13.04 -13.63 -28.15
C GLY A 38 12.05 -14.77 -28.41
N ALA A 39 12.49 -16.02 -28.27
CA ALA A 39 11.62 -17.19 -28.41
C ALA A 39 10.63 -17.33 -27.26
N ALA A 40 11.00 -16.91 -26.04
CA ALA A 40 10.10 -16.92 -24.87
C ALA A 40 8.99 -15.87 -25.02
N VAL A 41 9.34 -14.65 -25.47
CA VAL A 41 8.38 -13.56 -25.71
C VAL A 41 7.35 -13.95 -26.79
N LEU A 42 7.79 -14.61 -27.87
CA LEU A 42 6.89 -15.08 -28.91
C LEU A 42 5.94 -16.20 -28.40
N GLY A 43 6.44 -17.07 -27.51
CA GLY A 43 5.65 -18.11 -26.86
C GLY A 43 4.56 -17.56 -25.93
N ILE A 44 4.88 -16.49 -25.19
CA ILE A 44 3.92 -15.80 -24.31
C ILE A 44 2.84 -15.09 -25.14
N ALA A 45 3.22 -14.40 -26.21
CA ALA A 45 2.28 -13.72 -27.10
C ALA A 45 1.32 -14.69 -27.81
N THR A 46 1.79 -15.86 -28.23
CA THR A 46 0.94 -16.88 -28.87
C THR A 46 -0.03 -17.54 -27.88
N LEU A 47 0.35 -17.70 -26.61
CA LEU A 47 -0.54 -18.18 -25.54
C LEU A 47 -1.66 -17.17 -25.21
N ALA A 48 -1.33 -15.87 -25.18
CA ALA A 48 -2.31 -14.81 -24.94
C ALA A 48 -3.38 -14.76 -26.05
N VAL A 49 -2.95 -14.87 -27.32
CA VAL A 49 -3.87 -14.90 -28.47
C VAL A 49 -4.74 -16.17 -28.44
N LYS A 50 -4.18 -17.32 -28.05
CA LYS A 50 -4.96 -18.57 -27.92
C LYS A 50 -6.04 -18.46 -26.84
N ARG A 51 -5.73 -17.88 -25.67
CA ARG A 51 -6.72 -17.62 -24.61
C ARG A 51 -7.81 -16.64 -25.06
N LEU A 52 -7.45 -15.65 -25.88
CA LEU A 52 -8.41 -14.68 -26.40
C LEU A 52 -9.39 -15.32 -27.40
N ILE A 53 -8.91 -16.26 -28.23
CA ILE A 53 -9.72 -17.02 -29.20
C ILE A 53 -10.61 -18.05 -28.49
N ASP A 54 -10.09 -18.75 -27.47
CA ASP A 54 -10.86 -19.71 -26.67
C ASP A 54 -11.98 -18.99 -25.87
N ARG A 55 -11.74 -17.75 -25.41
CA ARG A 55 -12.76 -16.90 -24.79
C ARG A 55 -13.80 -16.38 -25.78
N ALA A 56 -13.44 -16.23 -27.06
CA ALA A 56 -14.35 -15.78 -28.12
C ALA A 56 -15.16 -16.93 -28.76
N THR A 57 -14.79 -18.19 -28.54
CA THR A 57 -15.42 -19.36 -29.17
C THR A 57 -16.23 -20.25 -28.21
N SER A 58 -16.35 -19.89 -26.92
CA SER A 58 -17.21 -20.61 -25.97
C SER A 58 -18.70 -20.43 -26.31
N PRO A 59 -19.48 -21.51 -26.48
CA PRO A 59 -20.91 -21.41 -26.75
C PRO A 59 -21.66 -20.95 -25.49
N ARG A 60 -22.71 -20.16 -25.72
CA ARG A 60 -23.62 -19.60 -24.70
C ARG A 60 -24.75 -20.62 -24.50
N ASP A 61 -24.76 -21.30 -23.36
CA ASP A 61 -25.84 -22.23 -22.99
C ASP A 61 -27.04 -21.45 -22.42
N GLU A 62 -28.09 -21.31 -23.22
CA GLU A 62 -29.50 -21.35 -22.80
C GLU A 62 -29.93 -22.83 -22.94
N ASP A 63 -30.70 -23.48 -22.07
CA ASP A 63 -31.98 -23.08 -21.49
C ASP A 63 -32.44 -24.09 -20.40
N ASP A 64 -33.59 -23.79 -19.78
CA ASP A 64 -34.58 -24.65 -19.12
C ASP A 64 -34.84 -24.58 -17.60
N THR A 65 -35.53 -23.50 -17.22
CA THR A 65 -36.93 -23.45 -16.72
C THR A 65 -37.50 -24.53 -15.75
N LYS A 66 -37.95 -24.10 -14.56
CA LYS A 66 -39.38 -24.11 -14.07
C LYS A 66 -39.51 -23.84 -12.56
N GLY A 67 -40.43 -22.95 -12.18
CA GLY A 67 -40.85 -22.71 -10.78
C GLY A 67 -41.68 -21.44 -10.56
N ASP A 68 -42.87 -21.42 -11.16
CA ASP A 68 -44.04 -20.51 -11.06
C ASP A 68 -44.13 -19.35 -10.04
N GLY A 69 -44.58 -18.20 -10.57
CA GLY A 69 -45.94 -17.69 -10.29
C GLY A 69 -46.10 -16.67 -9.16
N TRP A 70 -46.32 -15.40 -9.50
CA TRP A 70 -47.62 -14.69 -9.45
C TRP A 70 -47.47 -13.34 -10.18
N LYS A 71 -48.24 -13.17 -11.25
CA LYS A 71 -48.52 -11.87 -11.89
C LYS A 71 -49.75 -11.26 -11.25
N GLU A 72 -49.73 -9.93 -11.14
CA GLU A 72 -50.81 -8.95 -11.35
C GLU A 72 -50.83 -7.89 -10.25
N LEU A 73 -50.42 -6.67 -10.58
CA LEU A 73 -51.38 -5.62 -10.95
C LEU A 73 -50.64 -4.41 -11.53
N ASN A 74 -51.03 -4.05 -12.75
CA ASN A 74 -50.70 -2.80 -13.42
C ASN A 74 -51.40 -1.61 -12.74
N LEU A 75 -50.91 -0.42 -13.12
CA LEU A 75 -51.55 0.90 -13.06
C LEU A 75 -51.26 1.70 -11.79
N LEU A 76 -50.31 2.65 -11.87
CA LEU A 76 -50.60 4.08 -12.04
C LEU A 76 -49.29 4.90 -12.09
N ARG A 77 -48.96 5.39 -13.29
CA ARG A 77 -48.65 6.78 -13.60
C ARG A 77 -47.93 7.60 -12.50
N ALA A 78 -46.64 7.90 -12.72
CA ALA A 78 -46.12 9.28 -12.75
C ALA A 78 -44.67 9.32 -13.26
N THR A 79 -44.50 10.11 -14.31
CA THR A 79 -43.31 10.40 -15.11
C THR A 79 -42.29 11.30 -14.41
N SER A 80 -41.00 11.12 -14.67
CA SER A 80 -40.21 12.15 -15.36
C SER A 80 -38.90 11.57 -15.91
N HIS A 81 -38.86 11.43 -17.24
CA HIS A 81 -37.66 11.24 -18.05
C HIS A 81 -36.96 12.60 -18.22
N GLN A 82 -35.64 12.66 -18.07
CA GLN A 82 -34.82 13.60 -18.83
C GLN A 82 -33.48 12.95 -19.24
N GLN A 83 -33.35 12.76 -20.55
CA GLN A 83 -32.11 12.58 -21.32
C GLN A 83 -32.06 13.76 -22.35
N PRO A 84 -30.97 13.99 -23.10
CA PRO A 84 -30.25 15.27 -23.16
C PRO A 84 -30.17 15.90 -24.59
N GLN A 85 -29.40 17.01 -24.71
CA GLN A 85 -28.89 17.75 -25.91
C GLN A 85 -29.60 19.09 -26.25
N PRO A 86 -29.03 20.01 -27.08
CA PRO A 86 -27.66 20.58 -27.21
C PRO A 86 -27.73 22.16 -27.34
N PRO A 87 -26.69 22.93 -27.77
CA PRO A 87 -26.54 24.38 -27.48
C PRO A 87 -27.03 25.33 -28.60
N PRO A 88 -27.08 26.66 -28.35
CA PRO A 88 -27.05 27.66 -29.43
C PRO A 88 -26.07 28.84 -29.23
N ALA A 89 -25.73 29.47 -30.35
CA ALA A 89 -24.74 30.52 -30.56
C ALA A 89 -25.32 31.96 -30.60
N ALA A 90 -24.43 32.92 -30.29
CA ALA A 90 -24.22 34.26 -30.86
C ALA A 90 -25.32 35.36 -30.87
N LEU A 91 -24.97 36.54 -30.34
CA LEU A 91 -25.37 37.87 -30.86
C LEU A 91 -24.21 38.88 -30.72
N SER A 92 -23.95 39.60 -31.81
CA SER A 92 -22.89 40.61 -32.07
C SER A 92 -23.28 42.01 -31.51
N GLN A 93 -22.44 43.08 -31.43
CA GLN A 93 -21.76 43.87 -32.49
C GLN A 93 -21.18 45.21 -31.87
N PRO A 94 -20.57 46.20 -32.59
CA PRO A 94 -19.15 46.32 -33.04
C PRO A 94 -18.46 47.69 -32.69
N ILE A 95 -17.20 47.91 -33.13
CA ILE A 95 -16.71 49.10 -33.89
C ILE A 95 -15.35 48.78 -34.55
N SER A 96 -15.23 49.16 -35.83
CA SER A 96 -14.12 48.96 -36.77
C SER A 96 -13.06 50.08 -36.71
N LEU A 97 -11.83 49.82 -37.23
CA LEU A 97 -11.29 50.43 -38.47
C LEU A 97 -9.78 50.14 -38.69
N VAL A 98 -9.51 49.52 -39.85
CA VAL A 98 -8.45 49.85 -40.85
C VAL A 98 -6.99 49.44 -40.59
N SER A 99 -6.53 48.51 -41.45
CA SER A 99 -5.15 48.33 -41.90
C SER A 99 -4.92 49.07 -43.23
N PRO A 100 -3.68 49.42 -43.61
CA PRO A 100 -3.02 48.60 -44.66
C PRO A 100 -1.48 48.47 -44.54
N SER A 101 -0.94 47.33 -44.95
CA SER A 101 0.47 47.11 -45.39
C SER A 101 0.61 47.50 -46.89
N PRO A 102 1.77 47.40 -47.62
CA PRO A 102 3.13 46.89 -47.29
C PRO A 102 4.31 47.75 -47.86
N SER A 103 5.58 47.40 -47.56
CA SER A 103 6.76 47.32 -48.48
C SER A 103 8.15 47.36 -47.80
N VAL A 104 9.09 46.60 -48.38
CA VAL A 104 10.56 46.42 -48.14
C VAL A 104 11.32 47.31 -49.19
N PRO A 105 12.67 47.55 -49.27
CA PRO A 105 13.89 47.19 -48.49
C PRO A 105 14.84 48.39 -48.13
N VAL A 106 16.01 48.11 -47.52
CA VAL A 106 17.38 48.55 -47.92
C VAL A 106 18.29 48.86 -46.71
N GLU A 107 19.41 48.13 -46.63
CA GLU A 107 20.61 48.36 -45.79
C GLU A 107 21.51 49.46 -46.42
N PRO A 108 22.38 50.20 -45.68
CA PRO A 108 23.64 49.63 -45.19
C PRO A 108 24.19 50.16 -43.84
N THR A 109 24.96 49.32 -43.13
CA THR A 109 26.03 49.60 -42.14
C THR A 109 27.05 50.68 -42.58
N PRO A 110 28.07 51.13 -41.78
CA PRO A 110 28.44 50.78 -40.39
C PRO A 110 28.90 51.97 -39.49
N ALA A 111 28.98 51.76 -38.17
CA ALA A 111 30.07 52.29 -37.34
C ALA A 111 30.13 51.61 -35.96
N HIS A 112 31.35 51.19 -35.62
CA HIS A 112 31.80 50.47 -34.43
C HIS A 112 31.28 51.02 -33.09
N SER A 113 31.04 50.11 -32.12
CA SER A 113 31.91 50.00 -30.92
C SER A 113 31.49 48.89 -29.95
N GLN A 114 32.45 47.98 -29.74
CA GLN A 114 32.84 47.40 -28.45
C GLN A 114 31.91 46.37 -27.78
N THR A 115 32.23 45.12 -28.15
CA THR A 115 32.27 43.92 -27.30
C THR A 115 32.42 44.19 -25.80
N THR A 116 31.37 43.86 -25.05
CA THR A 116 31.50 43.34 -23.68
C THR A 116 30.59 42.11 -23.61
N SER A 117 31.14 40.95 -23.96
CA SER A 117 30.46 39.67 -23.81
C SER A 117 30.39 39.32 -22.33
N MET A 118 29.23 39.50 -21.70
CA MET A 118 28.90 38.69 -20.52
C MET A 118 28.88 37.22 -20.97
N PRO A 119 29.44 36.28 -20.20
CA PRO A 119 29.21 34.88 -20.48
C PRO A 119 27.72 34.63 -20.25
N GLN A 120 26.99 34.38 -21.34
CA GLN A 120 25.67 33.77 -21.28
C GLN A 120 25.83 32.48 -20.46
N PRO A 121 24.91 32.17 -19.54
CA PRO A 121 24.89 30.88 -18.89
C PRO A 121 24.72 29.85 -20.01
N SER A 122 25.81 29.16 -20.33
CA SER A 122 25.80 27.99 -21.20
C SER A 122 24.64 27.13 -20.73
N SER A 123 23.65 26.96 -21.60
CA SER A 123 22.58 26.01 -21.36
C SER A 123 23.25 24.67 -21.11
N LEU A 124 23.32 24.26 -19.84
CA LEU A 124 23.76 22.94 -19.47
C LEU A 124 22.83 21.99 -20.22
N ALA A 125 23.36 21.29 -21.22
CA ALA A 125 22.69 20.14 -21.79
C ALA A 125 22.23 19.28 -20.60
N PRO A 126 20.96 18.84 -20.54
CA PRO A 126 20.51 18.02 -19.43
C PRO A 126 21.41 16.80 -19.40
N LEU A 127 22.24 16.71 -18.35
CA LEU A 127 23.09 15.56 -18.11
C LEU A 127 22.13 14.37 -18.05
N CYS A 128 22.28 13.40 -18.95
CA CYS A 128 21.54 12.16 -18.90
C CYS A 128 21.96 11.42 -17.64
N LEU A 129 21.33 11.73 -16.51
CA LEU A 129 21.54 11.03 -15.26
C LEU A 129 21.19 9.55 -15.47
N THR A 130 22.04 8.67 -14.96
CA THR A 130 21.73 7.25 -14.85
C THR A 130 20.51 7.04 -13.95
N PHE A 131 19.81 5.92 -14.09
CA PHE A 131 18.67 5.61 -13.23
C PHE A 131 19.03 5.65 -11.73
N GLN A 132 20.20 5.11 -11.39
CA GLN A 132 20.77 5.17 -10.04
C GLN A 132 20.90 6.62 -9.53
N GLU A 133 21.45 7.52 -10.32
CA GLU A 133 21.60 8.94 -9.93
C GLU A 133 20.25 9.63 -9.76
N LYS A 134 19.26 9.31 -10.61
CA LYS A 134 17.89 9.83 -10.48
C LYS A 134 17.22 9.33 -9.20
N LEU A 135 17.42 8.06 -8.85
CA LEU A 135 16.87 7.47 -7.63
C LEU A 135 17.51 8.08 -6.37
N LEU A 136 18.82 8.34 -6.39
CA LEU A 136 19.49 9.09 -5.32
C LEU A 136 19.03 10.55 -5.25
N ALA A 137 18.74 11.19 -6.38
CA ALA A 137 18.16 12.53 -6.41
C ALA A 137 16.73 12.55 -5.84
N PHE A 138 15.92 11.55 -6.18
CA PHE A 138 14.58 11.36 -5.64
C PHE A 138 14.63 11.18 -4.11
N GLU A 139 15.56 10.36 -3.62
CA GLU A 139 15.75 10.18 -2.19
C GLU A 139 16.01 11.50 -1.46
N ARG A 140 16.94 12.31 -1.97
CA ARG A 140 17.32 13.59 -1.35
C ARG A 140 16.19 14.61 -1.37
N ASN A 141 15.39 14.61 -2.44
CA ASN A 141 14.36 15.63 -2.66
C ASN A 141 13.00 15.27 -2.04
N HIS A 142 12.63 13.99 -2.02
CA HIS A 142 11.28 13.53 -1.67
C HIS A 142 11.21 12.58 -0.49
N VAL A 143 12.31 11.89 -0.15
CA VAL A 143 12.33 10.88 0.92
C VAL A 143 13.04 11.40 2.18
N THR A 144 14.14 12.13 1.99
CA THR A 144 14.96 12.69 3.07
C THR A 144 14.24 13.88 3.70
N ILE A 145 13.93 13.77 4.98
CA ILE A 145 13.29 14.84 5.74
C ILE A 145 14.34 15.53 6.61
N PRO A 146 14.36 16.88 6.69
CA PRO A 146 15.35 17.61 7.49
C PRO A 146 15.41 17.10 8.94
N GLU A 147 16.62 16.86 9.45
CA GLU A 147 16.82 16.35 10.81
C GLU A 147 16.17 17.23 11.88
N ALA A 148 16.13 18.55 11.66
CA ALA A 148 15.43 19.49 12.52
C ALA A 148 13.93 19.18 12.63
N HIS A 149 13.28 18.81 11.52
CA HIS A 149 11.87 18.40 11.53
C HIS A 149 11.69 17.05 12.21
N VAL A 150 12.59 16.09 11.98
CA VAL A 150 12.56 14.77 12.66
C VAL A 150 12.68 14.94 14.18
N ALA A 151 13.60 15.77 14.65
CA ALA A 151 13.78 16.07 16.07
C ALA A 151 12.53 16.72 16.67
N LEU A 152 11.94 17.69 15.96
CA LEU A 152 10.71 18.37 16.38
C LEU A 152 9.53 17.39 16.48
N VAL A 153 9.32 16.50 15.50
CA VAL A 153 8.25 15.50 15.55
C VAL A 153 8.47 14.55 16.73
N LYS A 154 9.71 14.10 16.96
CA LYS A 154 10.03 13.24 18.11
C LYS A 154 9.74 13.92 19.45
N GLN A 155 10.10 15.20 19.56
CA GLN A 155 9.81 15.99 20.76
C GLN A 155 8.29 16.13 20.97
N LEU A 156 7.55 16.61 19.97
CA LEU A 156 6.10 16.78 20.07
C LEU A 156 5.38 15.47 20.36
N ALA A 157 5.77 14.36 19.72
CA ALA A 157 5.20 13.05 19.99
C ALA A 157 5.47 12.58 21.43
N GLY A 158 6.67 12.85 21.97
CA GLY A 158 7.02 12.57 23.36
C GLY A 158 6.24 13.42 24.35
N ASP A 159 6.11 14.72 24.09
CA ASP A 159 5.36 15.65 24.94
C ASP A 159 3.86 15.29 24.96
N ILE A 160 3.27 14.99 23.80
CA ILE A 160 1.88 14.52 23.69
C ILE A 160 1.70 13.18 24.43
N ALA A 161 2.68 12.27 24.34
CA ALA A 161 2.65 11.01 25.07
C ALA A 161 2.60 11.24 26.59
N LEU A 162 3.41 12.15 27.13
CA LEU A 162 3.42 12.47 28.56
C LEU A 162 2.11 13.10 29.03
N GLU A 163 1.57 14.06 28.28
CA GLU A 163 0.30 14.71 28.59
C GLU A 163 -0.87 13.71 28.54
N LEU A 164 -0.91 12.85 27.51
CA LEU A 164 -1.92 11.81 27.39
C LEU A 164 -1.79 10.77 28.50
N GLN A 165 -0.57 10.41 28.89
CA GLN A 165 -0.31 9.49 30.00
C GLN A 165 -0.80 10.07 31.33
N ALA A 166 -0.53 11.36 31.58
CA ALA A 166 -1.00 12.06 32.78
C ALA A 166 -2.54 12.08 32.82
N TYR A 167 -3.19 12.38 31.69
CA TYR A 167 -4.63 12.33 31.57
C TYR A 167 -5.19 10.92 31.83
N LEU A 168 -4.61 9.87 31.23
CA LEU A 168 -5.07 8.49 31.42
C LEU A 168 -4.97 8.06 32.89
N ARG A 169 -3.86 8.41 33.57
CA ARG A 169 -3.67 8.13 35.00
C ARG A 169 -4.67 8.87 35.88
N ASN A 170 -5.01 10.11 35.55
CA ASN A 170 -5.94 10.91 36.33
C ASN A 170 -7.41 10.48 36.10
N LYS A 171 -7.76 10.13 34.87
CA LYS A 171 -9.14 9.79 34.50
C LYS A 171 -9.49 8.32 34.76
N PHE A 172 -8.53 7.44 34.60
CA PHE A 172 -8.69 5.99 34.77
C PHE A 172 -7.64 5.45 35.76
N PRO A 173 -7.58 5.94 37.02
CA PRO A 173 -6.59 5.51 38.00
C PRO A 173 -6.67 4.01 38.31
N GLU A 174 -7.83 3.40 38.07
CA GLU A 174 -8.08 1.98 38.30
C GLU A 174 -7.62 1.09 37.15
N LEU A 175 -7.33 1.64 35.97
CA LEU A 175 -6.84 0.88 34.82
C LEU A 175 -5.30 0.94 34.79
N PRO A 176 -4.60 -0.20 34.87
CA PRO A 176 -3.14 -0.23 34.88
C PRO A 176 -2.59 -0.06 33.46
N PHE A 177 -2.57 1.18 32.99
CA PHE A 177 -1.83 1.55 31.79
C PHE A 177 -0.33 1.69 32.12
N GLY A 178 0.51 1.02 31.35
CA GLY A 178 1.94 1.24 31.39
C GLY A 178 2.33 2.60 30.79
N ALA A 179 3.63 2.86 30.69
CA ALA A 179 4.11 4.09 30.08
C ALA A 179 3.78 4.15 28.59
N LEU A 180 3.30 5.30 28.11
CA LEU A 180 3.06 5.49 26.69
C LEU A 180 4.42 5.61 25.97
N VAL A 181 4.61 4.81 24.91
CA VAL A 181 5.88 4.75 24.19
C VAL A 181 5.65 5.21 22.74
N PRO A 182 6.20 6.36 22.33
CA PRO A 182 6.18 6.75 20.93
C PRO A 182 7.17 5.89 20.13
N GLY A 183 6.81 5.54 18.89
CA GLY A 183 7.56 4.64 18.02
C GLY A 183 7.11 4.74 16.56
N GLY A 184 7.42 3.71 15.78
CA GLY A 184 7.14 3.66 14.35
C GLY A 184 8.34 4.12 13.50
N PRO A 185 8.15 4.27 12.17
CA PRO A 185 9.25 4.40 11.22
C PRO A 185 10.23 5.53 11.57
N LEU A 186 9.70 6.68 12.01
CA LEU A 186 10.46 7.83 12.48
C LEU A 186 11.51 7.50 13.57
N TYR A 187 11.18 6.58 14.47
CA TYR A 187 12.04 6.17 15.58
C TYR A 187 13.01 5.08 15.20
N ASP A 188 12.65 4.22 14.24
CA ASP A 188 13.43 3.05 13.85
C ASP A 188 14.63 3.34 12.92
N GLY A 189 14.97 4.62 12.76
CA GLY A 189 16.07 5.08 11.90
C GLY A 189 15.66 5.22 10.43
N LEU A 190 14.37 5.04 10.14
CA LEU A 190 13.81 5.27 8.82
C LEU A 190 13.44 6.76 8.78
N GLN A 191 14.13 7.55 7.97
CA GLN A 191 13.88 8.99 7.84
C GLN A 191 12.54 9.32 7.15
N ALA A 192 11.53 8.46 7.32
CA ALA A 192 10.17 8.62 6.81
C ALA A 192 9.47 9.89 7.33
N GLY A 193 10.01 10.53 8.38
CA GLY A 193 9.52 11.79 8.93
C GLY A 193 8.02 11.79 9.17
N ALA A 194 7.33 12.83 8.72
CA ALA A 194 5.88 13.00 8.86
C ALA A 194 5.05 12.16 7.88
N ALA A 195 5.68 11.46 6.93
CA ALA A 195 4.95 10.78 5.88
C ALA A 195 4.29 9.47 6.32
N GLU A 196 4.84 8.84 7.35
CA GLU A 196 4.25 7.68 7.99
C GLU A 196 3.68 8.07 9.35
N ARG A 197 2.63 7.36 9.76
CA ARG A 197 1.97 7.62 11.03
C ARG A 197 2.94 7.35 12.17
N VAL A 198 3.08 8.30 13.09
CA VAL A 198 3.84 8.11 14.33
C VAL A 198 3.01 7.20 15.23
N ARG A 199 3.58 6.10 15.70
CA ARG A 199 2.88 5.14 16.56
C ARG A 199 3.02 5.58 18.01
N LEU A 200 1.93 5.59 18.78
CA LEU A 200 1.94 5.84 20.21
C LEU A 200 1.38 4.61 20.92
N LEU A 201 2.26 3.76 21.45
CA LEU A 201 1.88 2.53 22.12
C LEU A 201 1.35 2.83 23.52
N ALA A 202 0.15 2.33 23.81
CA ALA A 202 -0.49 2.36 25.12
C ALA A 202 -0.54 0.93 25.68
N PRO A 203 0.48 0.49 26.43
CA PRO A 203 0.52 -0.87 26.95
C PRO A 203 -0.49 -1.09 28.07
N LEU A 204 -1.28 -2.16 27.94
CA LEU A 204 -2.20 -2.67 28.95
C LEU A 204 -1.48 -3.71 29.81
N GLU A 205 -1.31 -3.43 31.09
CA GLU A 205 -0.71 -4.39 32.03
C GLU A 205 -1.79 -5.40 32.46
N LEU A 206 -1.72 -6.58 31.84
CA LEU A 206 -2.58 -7.71 32.19
C LEU A 206 -1.97 -8.52 33.33
N GLU A 207 -2.80 -8.92 34.30
CA GLU A 207 -2.32 -9.68 35.45
C GLU A 207 -1.86 -11.10 35.03
N PRO A 208 -0.64 -11.50 35.43
CA PRO A 208 -0.09 -12.79 35.01
C PRO A 208 -0.97 -13.93 35.54
N GLY A 209 -1.35 -14.84 34.64
CA GLY A 209 -2.15 -16.03 34.97
C GLY A 209 -3.67 -15.82 35.00
N LEU A 210 -4.18 -14.58 34.96
CA LEU A 210 -5.63 -14.33 34.78
C LEU A 210 -6.04 -14.34 33.31
N TRP A 211 -5.10 -14.11 32.40
CA TRP A 211 -5.33 -13.97 30.97
C TRP A 211 -4.56 -15.03 30.18
N SER A 212 -5.18 -15.55 29.13
CA SER A 212 -4.57 -16.49 28.19
C SER A 212 -4.80 -16.03 26.77
N LEU A 213 -3.78 -16.16 25.93
CA LEU A 213 -3.88 -15.87 24.51
C LEU A 213 -4.41 -17.09 23.76
N VAL A 214 -5.37 -16.89 22.87
CA VAL A 214 -5.94 -17.92 22.01
C VAL A 214 -5.80 -17.47 20.56
N PRO A 215 -5.19 -18.26 19.66
CA PRO A 215 -5.10 -17.93 18.25
C PRO A 215 -6.48 -17.71 17.62
N GLY A 216 -6.62 -16.70 16.76
CA GLY A 216 -7.88 -16.40 16.06
C GLY A 216 -8.36 -17.55 15.18
N MET A 217 -7.44 -18.36 14.66
CA MET A 217 -7.74 -19.60 13.92
C MET A 217 -8.53 -20.62 14.74
N ASP A 218 -8.30 -20.68 16.06
CA ASP A 218 -8.97 -21.61 16.96
C ASP A 218 -10.33 -21.08 17.45
N THR A 219 -10.67 -19.85 17.06
CA THR A 219 -11.97 -19.24 17.36
C THR A 219 -12.97 -19.46 16.22
N VAL A 220 -14.24 -19.15 16.48
CA VAL A 220 -15.30 -19.19 15.46
C VAL A 220 -15.04 -18.23 14.28
N ALA A 221 -14.24 -17.19 14.48
CA ALA A 221 -13.90 -16.24 13.41
C ALA A 221 -12.89 -16.81 12.40
N ARG A 222 -12.10 -17.83 12.79
CA ARG A 222 -11.07 -18.46 11.95
C ARG A 222 -10.16 -17.47 11.22
N GLU A 223 -9.75 -16.41 11.92
CA GLU A 223 -8.96 -15.32 11.34
C GLU A 223 -7.48 -15.46 11.79
N PRO A 224 -6.53 -15.72 10.87
CA PRO A 224 -5.13 -15.98 11.21
C PRO A 224 -4.35 -14.76 11.71
N ARG A 225 -4.81 -13.55 11.37
CA ARG A 225 -4.18 -12.31 11.82
C ARG A 225 -4.54 -11.93 13.26
N CYS A 226 -5.53 -12.59 13.83
CA CYS A 226 -6.17 -12.17 15.07
C CYS A 226 -5.87 -13.11 16.22
N TRP A 227 -6.06 -12.60 17.43
CA TRP A 227 -5.92 -13.31 18.69
C TRP A 227 -7.06 -12.93 19.64
N ALA A 228 -7.52 -13.87 20.45
CA ALA A 228 -8.46 -13.60 21.53
C ALA A 228 -7.71 -13.61 22.87
N VAL A 229 -8.00 -12.62 23.71
CA VAL A 229 -7.47 -12.55 25.08
C VAL A 229 -8.53 -13.10 26.03
N ARG A 230 -8.38 -14.37 26.43
CA ARG A 230 -9.35 -15.10 27.24
C ARG A 230 -9.13 -14.86 28.73
N ARG A 231 -10.20 -14.57 29.45
CA ARG A 231 -10.21 -14.56 30.92
C ARG A 231 -10.25 -15.99 31.45
N THR A 232 -9.27 -16.35 32.26
CA THR A 232 -9.11 -17.68 32.86
C THR A 232 -9.28 -17.63 34.38
N GLN A 233 -9.27 -18.78 35.05
CA GLN A 233 -9.36 -18.88 36.52
C GLN A 233 -10.59 -18.19 37.16
N LEU A 234 -11.72 -18.13 36.45
CA LEU A 234 -12.95 -17.50 36.96
C LEU A 234 -13.53 -18.19 38.20
N GLU A 235 -13.20 -19.47 38.42
CA GLU A 235 -13.60 -20.25 39.59
C GLU A 235 -12.96 -19.73 40.89
N PHE A 236 -11.68 -19.34 40.82
CA PHE A 236 -10.92 -18.84 41.98
C PHE A 236 -10.91 -17.31 42.05
N HIS A 237 -10.89 -16.65 40.88
CA HIS A 237 -10.82 -15.21 40.73
C HIS A 237 -12.05 -14.73 39.93
N PRO A 238 -13.21 -14.51 40.60
CA PRO A 238 -14.45 -14.11 39.92
C PRO A 238 -14.33 -12.72 39.29
N ARG A 239 -15.30 -12.38 38.43
CA ARG A 239 -15.36 -11.09 37.75
C ARG A 239 -15.40 -9.94 38.77
N GLY A 240 -14.67 -8.87 38.47
CA GLY A 240 -14.49 -7.71 39.34
C GLY A 240 -13.20 -7.74 40.15
N ARG A 241 -12.44 -8.84 40.11
CA ARG A 241 -11.08 -8.92 40.69
C ARG A 241 -10.05 -8.23 39.82
N SER A 242 -10.21 -8.28 38.50
CA SER A 242 -9.38 -7.52 37.57
C SER A 242 -10.08 -6.23 37.17
N PRO A 243 -9.39 -5.07 37.09
CA PRO A 243 -9.98 -3.84 36.59
C PRO A 243 -10.45 -3.96 35.13
N TRP A 244 -9.83 -4.86 34.37
CA TRP A 244 -10.18 -5.16 32.97
C TRP A 244 -11.46 -5.98 32.83
N ASP A 245 -12.00 -6.56 33.92
CA ASP A 245 -13.23 -7.37 33.87
C ASP A 245 -14.45 -6.58 33.36
N ARG A 246 -14.41 -5.24 33.42
CA ARG A 246 -15.45 -4.34 32.86
C ARG A 246 -15.53 -4.35 31.33
N PHE A 247 -14.47 -4.80 30.66
CA PHE A 247 -14.39 -4.89 29.19
C PHE A 247 -14.60 -6.32 28.68
N LEU A 248 -15.06 -7.22 29.54
CA LEU A 248 -15.36 -8.60 29.15
C LEU A 248 -16.65 -8.69 28.36
N VAL A 249 -16.56 -9.31 27.19
CA VAL A 249 -17.72 -9.76 26.43
C VAL A 249 -17.69 -11.29 26.41
N GLY A 250 -18.68 -11.90 27.07
CA GLY A 250 -18.66 -13.33 27.33
C GLY A 250 -17.53 -13.69 28.30
N GLY A 251 -16.41 -14.23 27.80
CA GLY A 251 -15.22 -14.61 28.57
C GLY A 251 -13.91 -14.08 27.99
N TYR A 252 -13.98 -13.09 27.08
CA TYR A 252 -12.84 -12.52 26.38
C TYR A 252 -12.77 -11.02 26.60
N LEU A 253 -11.56 -10.48 26.64
CA LEU A 253 -11.31 -9.04 26.70
C LEU A 253 -11.60 -8.43 25.33
N SER A 254 -12.63 -7.61 25.22
CA SER A 254 -13.04 -7.02 23.96
C SER A 254 -12.19 -5.80 23.61
N SER A 255 -11.47 -5.89 22.49
CA SER A 255 -10.75 -4.76 21.89
C SER A 255 -11.69 -3.62 21.51
N ARG A 256 -12.88 -3.92 20.96
CA ARG A 256 -13.88 -2.93 20.57
C ARG A 256 -14.36 -2.05 21.72
N VAL A 257 -14.72 -2.65 22.87
CA VAL A 257 -15.23 -1.86 24.01
C VAL A 257 -14.13 -0.94 24.56
N LEU A 258 -12.88 -1.41 24.56
CA LEU A 258 -11.72 -0.58 24.91
C LEU A 258 -11.52 0.57 23.92
N LEU A 259 -11.60 0.28 22.61
CA LEU A 259 -11.51 1.29 21.55
C LEU A 259 -12.61 2.34 21.68
N GLU A 260 -13.84 1.95 21.93
CA GLU A 260 -14.97 2.87 22.13
C GLU A 260 -14.76 3.77 23.35
N LEU A 261 -14.29 3.21 24.48
CA LEU A 261 -13.98 3.99 25.67
C LEU A 261 -12.90 5.03 25.38
N LEU A 262 -11.79 4.62 24.77
CA LEU A 262 -10.66 5.50 24.49
C LEU A 262 -11.02 6.53 23.42
N ARG A 263 -11.74 6.14 22.36
CA ARG A 263 -12.25 7.07 21.34
C ARG A 263 -13.12 8.15 21.97
N LYS A 264 -14.05 7.78 22.85
CA LYS A 264 -14.89 8.74 23.57
C LYS A 264 -14.06 9.63 24.50
N ALA A 265 -13.04 9.07 25.14
CA ALA A 265 -12.15 9.83 26.01
C ALA A 265 -11.32 10.85 25.22
N LEU A 266 -10.73 10.45 24.10
CA LEU A 266 -9.96 11.32 23.22
C LEU A 266 -10.87 12.38 22.58
N ALA A 267 -12.03 12.02 22.03
CA ALA A 267 -12.88 12.97 21.32
C ALA A 267 -13.55 14.01 22.24
N ALA A 268 -14.01 13.63 23.43
CA ALA A 268 -14.91 14.47 24.22
C ALA A 268 -14.33 14.95 25.56
N SER A 269 -13.24 14.36 26.04
CA SER A 269 -12.81 14.56 27.42
C SER A 269 -11.37 14.98 27.60
N VAL A 270 -10.50 14.76 26.60
CA VAL A 270 -9.17 15.38 26.59
C VAL A 270 -9.33 16.84 26.15
N ASN A 271 -8.68 17.74 26.88
CA ASN A 271 -8.64 19.16 26.51
C ASN A 271 -7.52 19.42 25.50
N TRP A 272 -7.71 18.98 24.25
CA TRP A 272 -6.74 19.20 23.16
C TRP A 272 -6.37 20.66 22.92
N PRO A 273 -7.29 21.64 23.01
CA PRO A 273 -6.93 23.05 22.87
C PRO A 273 -5.90 23.51 23.92
N ALA A 274 -6.02 23.04 25.17
CA ALA A 274 -5.05 23.37 26.22
C ALA A 274 -3.68 22.74 25.95
N ILE A 275 -3.64 21.44 25.61
CA ILE A 275 -2.39 20.74 25.27
C ILE A 275 -1.74 21.37 24.04
N GLY A 276 -2.52 21.67 23.00
CA GLY A 276 -2.03 22.34 21.81
C GLY A 276 -1.45 23.72 22.10
N SER A 277 -2.14 24.53 22.92
CA SER A 277 -1.63 25.85 23.32
C SER A 277 -0.33 25.79 24.13
N LEU A 278 -0.15 24.74 24.94
CA LEU A 278 1.07 24.51 25.72
C LEU A 278 2.25 24.14 24.81
N LEU A 279 2.00 23.32 23.79
CA LEU A 279 3.02 22.79 22.88
C LEU A 279 3.24 23.67 21.63
N GLY A 280 2.48 24.76 21.47
CA GLY A 280 2.54 25.61 20.28
C GLY A 280 2.07 24.90 19.01
N CYS A 281 1.19 23.91 19.14
CA CYS A 281 0.65 23.15 18.02
C CYS A 281 -0.86 23.01 18.11
N LEU A 282 -1.47 22.57 17.04
CA LEU A 282 -2.89 22.30 16.99
C LEU A 282 -3.08 20.78 16.90
N ILE A 283 -3.76 20.22 17.90
CA ILE A 283 -4.00 18.77 18.00
C ILE A 283 -5.50 18.54 17.86
N ARG A 284 -5.90 17.67 16.92
CA ARG A 284 -7.30 17.29 16.71
C ARG A 284 -7.43 15.77 16.62
N PRO A 285 -8.37 15.15 17.35
CA PRO A 285 -8.71 13.75 17.12
C PRO A 285 -9.47 13.61 15.81
N ASN A 286 -9.10 12.62 15.00
CA ASN A 286 -9.83 12.26 13.81
C ASN A 286 -11.09 11.49 14.22
N VAL A 287 -12.25 12.15 14.15
CA VAL A 287 -13.54 11.57 14.58
C VAL A 287 -14.17 10.71 13.48
N ALA A 288 -13.74 10.87 12.22
CA ALA A 288 -14.29 10.13 11.08
C ALA A 288 -13.71 8.72 10.97
N SER A 289 -12.48 8.52 11.43
CA SER A 289 -11.83 7.21 11.41
C SER A 289 -12.30 6.33 12.57
N GLU A 290 -12.43 5.03 12.31
CA GLU A 290 -12.56 4.05 13.40
C GLU A 290 -11.22 3.84 14.14
N GLU A 291 -10.10 4.19 13.50
CA GLU A 291 -8.79 4.17 14.12
C GLU A 291 -8.61 5.35 15.07
N LEU A 292 -7.84 5.17 16.14
CA LEU A 292 -7.53 6.24 17.10
C LEU A 292 -6.41 7.12 16.56
N LEU A 293 -6.74 8.03 15.66
CA LEU A 293 -5.79 8.96 15.03
C LEU A 293 -5.88 10.36 15.63
N LEU A 294 -4.73 11.00 15.81
CA LEU A 294 -4.58 12.38 16.26
C LEU A 294 -3.78 13.14 15.21
N ASP A 295 -4.40 14.15 14.60
CA ASP A 295 -3.74 15.03 13.63
C ASP A 295 -3.08 16.19 14.39
N VAL A 296 -1.77 16.35 14.19
CA VAL A 296 -0.95 17.37 14.82
C VAL A 296 -0.44 18.32 13.76
N GLN A 297 -0.90 19.57 13.81
CA GLN A 297 -0.52 20.65 12.92
C GLN A 297 0.37 21.63 13.68
N HIS A 298 1.62 21.76 13.25
CA HIS A 298 2.58 22.74 13.75
C HIS A 298 2.96 23.70 12.60
N GLU A 299 3.46 24.89 12.91
CA GLU A 299 3.80 25.90 11.89
C GLU A 299 4.77 25.39 10.82
N CYS A 300 5.67 24.47 11.19
CA CYS A 300 6.70 23.92 10.31
C CYS A 300 6.33 22.60 9.64
N LEU A 301 5.37 21.84 10.20
CA LEU A 301 5.08 20.47 9.77
C LEU A 301 3.72 19.98 10.27
N GLU A 302 3.18 18.98 9.58
CA GLU A 302 1.95 18.29 9.96
C GLU A 302 2.23 16.79 10.02
N PHE A 303 1.73 16.09 11.04
CA PHE A 303 1.86 14.64 11.15
C PHE A 303 0.68 14.04 11.91
N THR A 304 0.46 12.74 11.70
CA THR A 304 -0.61 11.99 12.39
C THR A 304 -0.01 11.00 13.38
N LEU A 305 -0.52 11.01 14.61
CA LEU A 305 -0.25 10.05 15.67
C LEU A 305 -1.33 8.98 15.69
N ALA A 306 -0.93 7.71 15.61
CA ALA A 306 -1.81 6.56 15.81
C ALA A 306 -1.68 6.06 17.26
N VAL A 307 -2.74 6.18 18.05
CA VAL A 307 -2.78 5.67 19.43
C VAL A 307 -3.14 4.19 19.41
N LEU A 308 -2.18 3.35 19.79
CA LEU A 308 -2.25 1.90 19.66
C LEU A 308 -2.28 1.26 21.05
N MET A 309 -3.44 0.79 21.48
CA MET A 309 -3.53 -0.01 22.70
C MET A 309 -2.93 -1.39 22.44
N VAL A 310 -1.93 -1.77 23.25
CA VAL A 310 -1.20 -3.02 23.07
C VAL A 310 -1.26 -3.89 24.31
N VAL A 311 -1.47 -5.18 24.09
CA VAL A 311 -1.25 -6.23 25.08
C VAL A 311 0.05 -6.95 24.69
N PRO A 312 0.99 -7.11 25.63
CA PRO A 312 2.18 -7.94 25.37
C PRO A 312 1.76 -9.36 25.00
N GLY A 313 2.36 -9.89 23.92
CA GLY A 313 2.24 -11.29 23.55
C GLY A 313 2.90 -12.21 24.58
N ALA A 314 2.77 -13.51 24.36
CA ALA A 314 3.42 -14.51 25.20
C ALA A 314 4.95 -14.27 25.26
N SER A 315 5.56 -14.55 26.41
CA SER A 315 6.91 -14.14 26.81
C SER A 315 8.08 -14.62 25.93
N THR A 316 7.85 -15.38 24.86
CA THR A 316 8.90 -15.92 24.00
C THR A 316 9.12 -15.09 22.73
N ASP A 317 8.12 -14.34 22.30
CA ASP A 317 8.18 -13.56 21.06
C ASP A 317 7.65 -12.16 21.40
N ASP A 318 8.38 -11.09 21.07
CA ASP A 318 8.00 -9.67 21.26
C ASP A 318 6.78 -9.25 20.39
N ARG A 319 5.84 -10.16 20.17
CA ARG A 319 4.58 -9.95 19.46
C ARG A 319 3.72 -9.03 20.31
N LEU A 320 3.20 -7.98 19.72
CA LEU A 320 2.23 -7.12 20.36
C LEU A 320 0.85 -7.43 19.78
N LEU A 321 -0.17 -7.42 20.63
CA LEU A 321 -1.57 -7.53 20.21
C LEU A 321 -2.21 -6.16 20.28
N LEU A 322 -2.68 -5.65 19.14
CA LEU A 322 -3.29 -4.35 18.98
C LEU A 322 -4.81 -4.42 19.14
N ALA A 323 -5.36 -3.47 19.86
CA ALA A 323 -6.77 -3.15 19.70
C ALA A 323 -6.94 -2.38 18.39
N TRP A 324 -7.46 -3.05 17.36
CA TRP A 324 -7.69 -2.48 16.03
C TRP A 324 -9.16 -2.63 15.64
N PRO A 325 -9.78 -1.63 14.98
CA PRO A 325 -11.14 -1.75 14.49
C PRO A 325 -11.21 -2.77 13.35
N LEU A 326 -11.58 -3.99 13.69
CA LEU A 326 -11.83 -5.07 12.75
C LEU A 326 -13.34 -5.23 12.52
N GLU A 327 -13.72 -5.62 11.33
CA GLU A 327 -15.13 -5.82 10.97
C GLU A 327 -15.63 -7.23 11.33
N GLY A 328 -16.96 -7.37 11.41
CA GLY A 328 -17.63 -8.66 11.55
C GLY A 328 -17.33 -9.41 12.86
N LEU A 329 -17.08 -10.72 12.74
CA LEU A 329 -16.85 -11.61 13.89
C LEU A 329 -15.51 -11.34 14.60
N ALA A 330 -14.57 -10.68 13.92
CA ALA A 330 -13.25 -10.34 14.47
C ALA A 330 -13.24 -9.04 15.28
N ALA A 331 -14.36 -8.30 15.36
CA ALA A 331 -14.41 -7.00 16.02
C ALA A 331 -14.00 -7.03 17.51
N ASN A 332 -14.19 -8.15 18.21
CA ASN A 332 -13.77 -8.29 19.60
C ASN A 332 -12.35 -8.86 19.75
N LEU A 333 -11.72 -9.26 18.64
CA LEU A 333 -10.39 -9.84 18.61
C LEU A 333 -9.32 -8.75 18.54
N TRP A 334 -8.11 -9.16 18.86
CA TRP A 334 -6.92 -8.32 18.84
C TRP A 334 -6.10 -8.64 17.60
N LEU A 335 -5.62 -7.63 16.90
CA LEU A 335 -4.79 -7.78 15.71
C LEU A 335 -3.34 -8.05 16.13
N GLN A 336 -2.66 -9.01 15.50
CA GLN A 336 -1.25 -9.22 15.73
C GLN A 336 -0.41 -8.12 15.05
N ASP A 337 0.40 -7.40 15.82
CA ASP A 337 1.41 -6.49 15.28
C ASP A 337 2.71 -7.23 15.03
N LEU A 338 3.14 -7.25 13.76
CA LEU A 338 4.42 -7.81 13.33
C LEU A 338 5.47 -6.73 13.09
N TYR A 339 5.09 -5.46 13.14
CA TYR A 339 5.97 -4.35 12.79
C TYR A 339 7.28 -4.31 13.59
N PRO A 340 7.30 -4.45 14.93
CA PRO A 340 8.55 -4.38 15.68
C PRO A 340 9.54 -5.49 15.27
N VAL A 341 9.01 -6.69 14.98
CA VAL A 341 9.80 -7.85 14.56
C VAL A 341 10.34 -7.65 13.15
N GLU A 342 9.52 -7.10 12.25
CA GLU A 342 9.92 -6.77 10.87
C GLU A 342 11.00 -5.70 10.83
N ALA A 343 10.81 -4.60 11.57
CA ALA A 343 11.77 -3.51 11.65
C ALA A 343 13.09 -3.97 12.29
N ALA A 344 13.03 -4.78 13.34
CA ALA A 344 14.22 -5.36 13.97
C ALA A 344 14.96 -6.32 13.02
N CYS A 345 14.23 -7.13 12.25
CA CYS A 345 14.82 -8.03 11.25
C CYS A 345 15.54 -7.25 10.15
N LEU A 346 14.89 -6.24 9.56
CA LEU A 346 15.52 -5.39 8.52
C LEU A 346 16.77 -4.67 9.05
N ARG A 347 16.69 -4.16 10.29
CA ARG A 347 17.86 -3.55 10.95
C ARG A 347 18.98 -4.57 11.11
N ALA A 348 18.68 -5.76 11.64
CA ALA A 348 19.69 -6.80 11.84
C ALA A 348 20.33 -7.25 10.53
N LEU A 349 19.58 -7.31 9.43
CA LEU A 349 20.12 -7.63 8.11
C LEU A 349 21.07 -6.54 7.59
N ASP A 350 20.66 -5.27 7.68
CA ASP A 350 21.53 -4.16 7.25
C ASP A 350 22.76 -3.99 8.15
N ASP A 351 22.65 -4.26 9.45
CA ASP A 351 23.77 -4.12 10.37
C ASP A 351 24.84 -5.23 10.18
N GLN A 352 24.48 -6.36 9.55
CA GLN A 352 25.40 -7.47 9.25
C GLN A 352 26.35 -7.17 8.09
N ASP A 353 25.88 -6.47 7.05
CA ASP A 353 26.62 -6.23 5.81
C ASP A 353 26.70 -4.76 5.40
N ALA A 354 26.26 -3.84 6.27
CA ALA A 354 26.08 -2.42 5.96
C ALA A 354 25.19 -2.19 4.72
N GLY A 355 24.19 -3.04 4.54
CA GLY A 355 23.28 -3.03 3.40
C GLY A 355 22.28 -1.88 3.39
N ALA A 356 21.68 -1.66 2.22
CA ALA A 356 20.73 -0.59 1.94
C ALA A 356 19.25 -1.05 1.90
N ARG A 357 18.87 -2.12 2.62
CA ARG A 357 17.49 -2.67 2.56
C ARG A 357 16.46 -1.70 3.11
N ARG A 358 16.73 -1.10 4.28
CA ARG A 358 15.87 -0.06 4.87
C ARG A 358 15.75 1.18 3.99
N ARG A 359 16.82 1.51 3.25
CA ARG A 359 16.85 2.64 2.31
C ARG A 359 15.99 2.35 1.08
N LEU A 360 16.06 1.13 0.54
CA LEU A 360 15.15 0.67 -0.52
C LEU A 360 13.69 0.74 -0.09
N LEU A 361 13.37 0.30 1.12
CA LEU A 361 12.01 0.37 1.66
C LEU A 361 11.48 1.81 1.69
N LEU A 362 12.30 2.76 2.17
CA LEU A 362 11.95 4.18 2.19
C LEU A 362 11.68 4.75 0.79
N LEU A 363 12.48 4.36 -0.20
CA LEU A 363 12.30 4.76 -1.60
C LEU A 363 10.98 4.25 -2.15
N LEU A 364 10.69 2.96 -1.96
CA LEU A 364 9.42 2.36 -2.40
C LEU A 364 8.23 3.05 -1.73
N CYS A 365 8.30 3.32 -0.42
CA CYS A 365 7.27 4.07 0.29
C CYS A 365 7.11 5.49 -0.26
N GLY A 366 8.20 6.16 -0.65
CA GLY A 366 8.16 7.47 -1.29
C GLY A 366 7.45 7.45 -2.64
N VAL A 367 7.80 6.47 -3.49
CA VAL A 367 7.18 6.26 -4.81
C VAL A 367 5.70 5.95 -4.68
N CYS A 368 5.32 4.98 -3.83
CA CYS A 368 3.91 4.60 -3.67
C CYS A 368 3.03 5.76 -3.17
N ARG A 369 3.60 6.69 -2.38
CA ARG A 369 2.89 7.91 -1.94
C ARG A 369 2.72 8.95 -3.05
N GLY A 370 3.63 9.00 -4.02
CA GLY A 370 3.55 9.92 -5.16
C GLY A 370 2.47 9.54 -6.17
N HIS A 371 2.09 8.26 -6.23
CA HIS A 371 1.16 7.74 -7.23
C HIS A 371 -0.21 7.39 -6.61
N PRO A 372 -1.31 8.02 -7.05
CA PRO A 372 -2.66 7.73 -6.54
C PRO A 372 -3.07 6.26 -6.66
N ALA A 373 -2.62 5.56 -7.71
CA ALA A 373 -2.90 4.13 -7.89
C ALA A 373 -2.15 3.26 -6.86
N LEU A 374 -0.98 3.69 -6.40
CA LEU A 374 -0.12 2.91 -5.51
C LEU A 374 -0.31 3.25 -4.03
N VAL A 375 -1.12 4.25 -3.70
CA VAL A 375 -1.32 4.73 -2.32
C VAL A 375 -1.82 3.63 -1.37
N ARG A 376 -2.48 2.60 -1.90
CA ARG A 376 -2.94 1.46 -1.11
C ARG A 376 -1.81 0.52 -0.69
N LEU A 377 -0.69 0.51 -1.40
CA LEU A 377 0.52 -0.22 -1.00
C LEU A 377 1.21 0.51 0.15
N GLY A 378 0.71 0.25 1.35
CA GLY A 378 1.30 0.80 2.57
C GLY A 378 2.61 0.14 2.97
N TRP A 379 3.20 0.67 4.04
CA TRP A 379 4.42 0.19 4.68
C TRP A 379 4.51 -1.33 4.85
N SER A 380 3.43 -1.97 5.32
CA SER A 380 3.40 -3.41 5.60
C SER A 380 3.64 -4.27 4.36
N HIS A 381 3.05 -3.90 3.21
CA HIS A 381 3.20 -4.63 1.95
C HIS A 381 4.65 -4.54 1.44
N LEU A 382 5.18 -3.32 1.40
CA LEU A 382 6.52 -3.04 0.91
C LEU A 382 7.59 -3.68 1.82
N THR A 383 7.34 -3.73 3.12
CA THR A 383 8.21 -4.43 4.08
C THR A 383 8.32 -5.92 3.76
N GLN A 384 7.23 -6.59 3.37
CA GLN A 384 7.30 -8.01 2.99
C GLN A 384 8.15 -8.21 1.75
N VAL A 385 8.01 -7.36 0.73
CA VAL A 385 8.84 -7.42 -0.49
C VAL A 385 10.31 -7.32 -0.13
N VAL A 386 10.68 -6.32 0.67
CA VAL A 386 12.07 -6.09 1.06
C VAL A 386 12.60 -7.21 1.96
N LEU A 387 11.77 -7.79 2.84
CA LEU A 387 12.16 -8.95 3.66
C LEU A 387 12.38 -10.22 2.83
N HIS A 388 11.55 -10.48 1.82
CA HIS A 388 11.71 -11.63 0.93
C HIS A 388 12.97 -11.50 0.09
N LEU A 389 13.20 -10.34 -0.52
CA LEU A 389 14.44 -10.05 -1.24
C LEU A 389 15.66 -10.06 -0.32
N GLY A 390 15.52 -9.56 0.92
CA GLY A 390 16.61 -9.44 1.88
C GLY A 390 17.25 -10.77 2.29
N LYS A 391 16.58 -11.90 2.04
CA LYS A 391 17.12 -13.25 2.23
C LYS A 391 18.06 -13.70 1.11
N GLU A 392 17.98 -13.10 -0.06
CA GLU A 392 18.83 -13.46 -1.18
C GLU A 392 20.26 -12.95 -0.93
N GLU A 393 21.25 -13.82 -1.15
CA GLU A 393 22.68 -13.47 -1.07
C GLU A 393 23.11 -12.65 -2.29
N VAL A 394 22.62 -11.42 -2.37
CA VAL A 394 22.91 -10.46 -3.44
C VAL A 394 23.57 -9.21 -2.87
N ALA A 395 24.23 -8.41 -3.72
CA ALA A 395 24.88 -7.18 -3.29
C ALA A 395 23.82 -6.16 -2.81
N TRP A 396 23.91 -5.73 -1.55
CA TRP A 396 23.02 -4.72 -0.94
C TRP A 396 23.71 -3.35 -0.77
N THR A 397 24.74 -3.08 -1.56
CA THR A 397 25.46 -1.80 -1.55
C THR A 397 24.62 -0.66 -2.14
N GLU A 398 24.98 0.58 -1.84
CA GLU A 398 24.33 1.77 -2.43
C GLU A 398 24.40 1.76 -3.96
N GLU A 399 25.50 1.30 -4.54
CA GLU A 399 25.69 1.23 -5.99
C GLU A 399 24.70 0.29 -6.69
N ALA A 400 24.26 -0.77 -6.01
CA ALA A 400 23.31 -1.75 -6.52
C ALA A 400 21.84 -1.40 -6.21
N LEU A 401 21.58 -0.22 -5.61
CA LEU A 401 20.24 0.16 -5.13
C LEU A 401 19.21 0.21 -6.27
N GLY A 402 19.60 0.69 -7.45
CA GLY A 402 18.77 0.73 -8.65
C GLY A 402 18.38 -0.68 -9.12
N ASP A 403 19.32 -1.62 -9.14
CA ASP A 403 19.03 -3.02 -9.50
C ASP A 403 18.08 -3.66 -8.47
N ARG A 404 18.28 -3.40 -7.17
CA ARG A 404 17.39 -3.90 -6.11
C ARG A 404 16.01 -3.27 -6.19
N PHE A 405 15.90 -2.01 -6.61
CA PHE A 405 14.63 -1.35 -6.84
C PHE A 405 13.85 -2.03 -7.97
N LEU A 406 14.50 -2.33 -9.10
CA LEU A 406 13.87 -3.06 -10.20
C LEU A 406 13.46 -4.48 -9.78
N GLN A 407 14.30 -5.20 -9.03
CA GLN A 407 13.94 -6.51 -8.50
C GLN A 407 12.75 -6.45 -7.53
N ALA A 408 12.63 -5.39 -6.72
CA ALA A 408 11.47 -5.19 -5.86
C ALA A 408 10.19 -4.96 -6.66
N LEU A 409 10.27 -4.21 -7.76
CA LEU A 409 9.14 -4.03 -8.67
C LEU A 409 8.78 -5.34 -9.37
N GLU A 410 9.75 -6.11 -9.87
CA GLU A 410 9.52 -7.42 -10.51
C GLU A 410 8.85 -8.40 -9.53
N PHE A 411 9.36 -8.49 -8.30
CA PHE A 411 8.77 -9.33 -7.27
C PHE A 411 7.34 -8.90 -6.91
N LEU A 412 7.11 -7.60 -6.80
CA LEU A 412 5.78 -7.06 -6.47
C LEU A 412 4.79 -7.32 -7.61
N VAL A 413 5.19 -7.12 -8.87
CA VAL A 413 4.37 -7.46 -10.04
C VAL A 413 4.06 -8.96 -10.06
N GLY A 414 5.04 -9.83 -9.86
CA GLY A 414 4.81 -11.28 -9.79
C GLY A 414 3.89 -11.68 -8.64
N SER A 415 3.95 -10.99 -7.49
CA SER A 415 3.05 -11.20 -6.35
C SER A 415 1.61 -10.76 -6.66
N LEU A 416 1.45 -9.64 -7.38
CA LEU A 416 0.16 -9.13 -7.83
C LEU A 416 -0.48 -10.02 -8.90
N GLU A 417 0.31 -10.52 -9.85
CA GLU A 417 -0.15 -11.49 -10.87
C GLU A 417 -0.69 -12.79 -10.23
N GLN A 418 -0.12 -13.19 -9.10
CA GLN A 418 -0.57 -14.34 -8.32
C GLN A 418 -1.66 -13.97 -7.30
N ALA A 419 -2.02 -12.69 -7.19
CA ALA A 419 -2.86 -12.12 -6.14
C ALA A 419 -2.46 -12.56 -4.72
N ASN A 420 -1.16 -12.82 -4.50
CA ASN A 420 -0.65 -13.40 -3.27
C ASN A 420 0.67 -12.75 -2.82
N LEU A 421 0.61 -12.02 -1.72
CA LEU A 421 1.77 -11.49 -1.01
C LEU A 421 1.76 -12.03 0.43
N PRO A 422 2.42 -13.18 0.69
CA PRO A 422 2.42 -13.79 2.01
C PRO A 422 3.28 -12.99 2.99
N CYS A 423 2.79 -12.83 4.23
CA CYS A 423 3.57 -12.24 5.30
C CYS A 423 4.78 -13.12 5.63
N HIS A 424 5.96 -12.51 5.75
CA HIS A 424 7.23 -13.18 5.99
C HIS A 424 7.22 -13.99 7.30
N PHE A 425 6.70 -13.41 8.38
CA PHE A 425 6.63 -14.06 9.71
C PHE A 425 5.33 -14.83 9.94
N ASN A 426 4.37 -14.74 9.04
CA ASN A 426 3.12 -15.51 9.10
C ASN A 426 2.63 -15.84 7.68
N PRO A 427 3.17 -16.90 7.05
CA PRO A 427 2.87 -17.24 5.65
C PRO A 427 1.39 -17.60 5.40
N GLY A 428 0.61 -17.87 6.44
CA GLY A 428 -0.82 -18.11 6.34
C GLY A 428 -1.66 -16.85 6.09
N VAL A 429 -1.03 -15.66 6.08
CA VAL A 429 -1.70 -14.38 5.85
C VAL A 429 -1.26 -13.80 4.51
N ASN A 430 -2.21 -13.65 3.58
CA ASN A 430 -2.02 -12.89 2.35
C ASN A 430 -2.42 -11.43 2.57
N LEU A 431 -1.51 -10.49 2.30
CA LEU A 431 -1.80 -9.06 2.46
C LEU A 431 -2.69 -8.50 1.34
N LEU A 432 -2.72 -9.16 0.18
CA LEU A 432 -3.53 -8.73 -0.97
C LEU A 432 -5.00 -9.14 -0.89
N ASP A 433 -5.40 -9.98 0.07
CA ASP A 433 -6.80 -10.43 0.23
C ASP A 433 -7.79 -9.28 0.46
N SER A 434 -7.31 -8.13 0.93
CA SER A 434 -8.14 -6.94 1.17
C SER A 434 -8.33 -6.05 -0.07
N PHE A 435 -7.67 -6.39 -1.17
CA PHE A 435 -7.73 -5.63 -2.43
C PHE A 435 -8.75 -6.28 -3.36
N ARG A 436 -9.43 -5.44 -4.14
CA ARG A 436 -10.28 -5.92 -5.23
C ARG A 436 -9.39 -6.32 -6.42
N GLU A 437 -9.89 -7.25 -7.23
CA GLU A 437 -9.19 -7.72 -8.43
C GLU A 437 -8.82 -6.54 -9.37
N GLU A 438 -9.76 -5.61 -9.60
CA GLU A 438 -9.52 -4.39 -10.39
C GLU A 438 -8.37 -3.53 -9.83
N GLU A 439 -8.25 -3.44 -8.51
CA GLU A 439 -7.19 -2.65 -7.87
C GLU A 439 -5.84 -3.35 -7.99
N ILE A 440 -5.81 -4.68 -7.90
CA ILE A 440 -4.61 -5.48 -8.12
C ILE A 440 -4.12 -5.31 -9.56
N ASP A 441 -5.02 -5.34 -10.54
CA ASP A 441 -4.72 -5.14 -11.95
C ASP A 441 -4.20 -3.73 -12.24
N ASP A 442 -4.85 -2.69 -11.71
CA ASP A 442 -4.44 -1.30 -11.88
C ASP A 442 -3.05 -1.04 -11.27
N ILE A 443 -2.82 -1.53 -10.05
CA ILE A 443 -1.50 -1.45 -9.39
C ILE A 443 -0.46 -2.20 -10.22
N GLY A 444 -0.77 -3.41 -10.66
CA GLY A 444 0.11 -4.25 -11.48
C GLY A 444 0.50 -3.55 -12.80
N TYR A 445 -0.45 -2.91 -13.48
CA TYR A 445 -0.21 -2.19 -14.72
C TYR A 445 0.72 -0.97 -14.54
N VAL A 446 0.50 -0.19 -13.48
CA VAL A 446 1.35 0.96 -13.15
C VAL A 446 2.78 0.51 -12.84
N LEU A 447 2.94 -0.54 -12.03
CA LEU A 447 4.27 -1.07 -11.70
C LEU A 447 4.97 -1.70 -12.91
N TYR A 448 4.23 -2.40 -13.77
CA TYR A 448 4.77 -2.97 -15.01
C TYR A 448 5.21 -1.88 -16.00
N SER A 449 4.44 -0.79 -16.10
CA SER A 449 4.85 0.40 -16.86
C SER A 449 6.11 1.04 -16.28
N GLY A 450 6.21 1.05 -14.94
CA GLY A 450 7.42 1.46 -14.23
C GLY A 450 8.63 0.56 -14.50
N LEU A 451 8.47 -0.75 -14.70
CA LEU A 451 9.58 -1.61 -15.12
C LEU A 451 10.08 -1.27 -16.53
N GLN A 452 9.19 -0.87 -17.43
CA GLN A 452 9.56 -0.45 -18.79
C GLN A 452 10.26 0.90 -18.80
N VAL A 453 9.78 1.84 -17.98
CA VAL A 453 10.33 3.19 -17.85
C VAL A 453 10.41 3.54 -16.35
N PRO A 454 11.50 3.16 -15.66
CA PRO A 454 11.67 3.34 -14.22
C PRO A 454 11.55 4.78 -13.75
N GLU A 455 11.92 5.73 -14.61
CA GLU A 455 11.81 7.15 -14.31
C GLU A 455 10.39 7.69 -14.29
N SER A 456 9.41 6.95 -14.82
CA SER A 456 8.00 7.35 -14.71
C SER A 456 7.48 7.26 -13.28
N LEU A 457 8.17 6.51 -12.41
CA LEU A 457 7.79 6.30 -11.02
C LEU A 457 8.37 7.33 -10.05
N LEU A 458 9.47 8.01 -10.43
CA LEU A 458 10.19 9.00 -9.62
C LEU A 458 9.70 10.41 -9.91
#